data_AF-A0A919LYR1-F1
#
_entry.id   AF-A0A919LYR1-F1
#
_cell.length_a   1.000
_cell.length_b   1.000
_cell.length_c   1.000
_cell.angle_alpha   90.00
_cell.angle_beta   90.00
_cell.angle_gamma   90.00
#
_symmetry.space_group_name_H-M   'P 1'
#
loop_
_entity.id
_entity.type
_entity.pdbx_description
1 polymer ?
#
loop_
_entity_poly.entity_id
_entity_poly.type
_entity_poly.pdbx_seq_one_letter_code
_entity_poly.pdbx_strand_id
1 'polypeptide(L)'
;MPGPALLDLLAQVKFLTLFALLFGAGLQLLLPRGKRWIQSRLTLLALLGFIHGLFFWDGDILLAYALVGLVSWRMVREAHHVKSLFNTGVVLYLTGIAVLVLLGLISGTAANRSWAPDAANLQYEQYWKLHGGMEAVSNRADMLSDNLLALGAQYGWQLAGMMLMGAALMRSGWLKGQFSLRHYRRTGALLVAAGMAVNLPAIFAQWYLARDYRWCAFLLQAPRELSAPLQAIGYAALAGATGRSSAVSARWALSPASDAWR
;
A
#
# COMPACT_ATOMS: atom_id res chain seq x y z
N MET A 1 6.95 -24.89 -6.90
CA MET A 1 5.62 -24.93 -6.24
C MET A 1 4.84 -23.66 -6.59
N PRO A 2 3.60 -23.75 -7.10
CA PRO A 2 2.81 -22.60 -7.55
C PRO A 2 2.13 -21.78 -6.43
N GLY A 3 2.14 -22.26 -5.18
CA GLY A 3 1.50 -21.62 -4.02
C GLY A 3 1.95 -20.18 -3.69
N PRO A 4 3.26 -19.89 -3.54
CA PRO A 4 3.72 -18.53 -3.23
C PRO A 4 3.48 -17.56 -4.40
N ALA A 5 3.61 -18.03 -5.64
CA ALA A 5 3.39 -17.20 -6.82
C ALA A 5 1.93 -16.75 -6.96
N LEU A 6 0.95 -17.56 -6.52
CA LEU A 6 -0.46 -17.21 -6.57
C LEU A 6 -0.83 -16.15 -5.50
N LEU A 7 -0.23 -16.23 -4.31
CA LEU A 7 -0.41 -15.24 -3.24
C LEU A 7 0.24 -13.89 -3.58
N ASP A 8 1.43 -13.91 -4.17
CA ASP A 8 2.07 -12.70 -4.72
C ASP A 8 1.25 -12.06 -5.83
N LEU A 9 0.62 -12.87 -6.69
CA LEU A 9 -0.17 -12.41 -7.83
C LEU A 9 -1.54 -11.85 -7.45
N LEU A 10 -2.20 -12.44 -6.45
CA LEU A 10 -3.58 -12.12 -6.10
C LEU A 10 -3.70 -11.22 -4.88
N ALA A 11 -2.82 -11.35 -3.89
CA ALA A 11 -3.03 -10.75 -2.57
C ALA A 11 -2.04 -9.65 -2.23
N GLN A 12 -0.73 -9.90 -2.30
CA GLN A 12 0.24 -9.11 -1.53
C GLN A 12 0.30 -7.63 -1.92
N VAL A 13 0.63 -7.31 -3.18
CA VAL A 13 0.79 -5.91 -3.62
C VAL A 13 -0.56 -5.17 -3.67
N LYS A 14 -1.62 -5.87 -4.08
CA LYS A 14 -2.96 -5.28 -4.26
C LYS A 14 -3.62 -4.96 -2.92
N PHE A 15 -3.48 -5.84 -1.94
CA PHE A 15 -4.00 -5.64 -0.60
C PHE A 15 -3.26 -4.52 0.12
N LEU A 16 -1.92 -4.50 0.03
CA LEU A 16 -1.11 -3.45 0.67
C LEU A 16 -1.43 -2.07 0.06
N THR A 17 -1.62 -2.00 -1.26
CA THR A 17 -2.02 -0.77 -1.94
C THR A 17 -3.41 -0.29 -1.51
N LEU A 18 -4.37 -1.20 -1.36
CA LEU A 18 -5.71 -0.89 -0.84
C LEU A 18 -5.64 -0.42 0.62
N PHE A 19 -4.82 -1.08 1.44
CA PHE A 19 -4.62 -0.71 2.85
C PHE A 19 -4.01 0.69 2.97
N ALA A 20 -2.99 1.04 2.17
CA ALA A 20 -2.43 2.39 2.08
C ALA A 20 -3.48 3.44 1.72
N LEU A 21 -4.32 3.14 0.72
CA LEU A 21 -5.42 4.01 0.30
C LEU A 21 -6.42 4.25 1.44
N LEU A 22 -6.84 3.18 2.11
CA LEU A 22 -7.80 3.27 3.22
C LEU A 22 -7.19 3.94 4.46
N PHE A 23 -5.89 3.75 4.71
CA PHE A 23 -5.18 4.43 5.79
C PHE A 23 -5.17 5.95 5.56
N GLY A 24 -4.86 6.39 4.34
CA GLY A 24 -4.94 7.80 3.95
C GLY A 24 -6.35 8.38 4.06
N ALA A 25 -7.36 7.61 3.65
CA ALA A 25 -8.76 7.96 3.89
C ALA A 25 -9.08 8.11 5.39
N GLY A 26 -8.51 7.25 6.24
CA GLY A 26 -8.57 7.36 7.70
C GLY A 26 -7.93 8.63 8.23
N LEU A 27 -6.78 9.07 7.70
CA LEU A 27 -6.17 10.35 8.06
C LEU A 27 -7.12 11.52 7.81
N GLN A 28 -7.79 11.55 6.66
CA GLN A 28 -8.79 12.57 6.32
C GLN A 28 -9.97 12.58 7.31
N LEU A 29 -10.46 11.41 7.74
CA LEU A 29 -11.53 11.29 8.73
C LEU A 29 -11.12 11.73 10.14
N LEU A 30 -9.83 11.62 10.46
CA LEU A 30 -9.29 12.00 11.77
C LEU A 30 -8.94 13.48 11.86
N LEU A 31 -8.86 14.23 10.74
CA LEU A 31 -8.51 15.66 10.74
C LEU A 31 -9.33 16.50 11.74
N PRO A 32 -10.67 16.33 11.87
CA PRO A 32 -11.47 17.12 12.81
C PRO A 32 -11.12 16.87 14.29
N ARG A 33 -10.48 15.74 14.63
CA ARG A 33 -10.06 15.44 16.01
C ARG A 33 -8.82 16.23 16.45
N GLY A 34 -8.19 16.96 15.53
CA GLY A 34 -7.09 17.86 15.82
C GLY A 34 -5.70 17.23 15.67
N LYS A 35 -4.70 18.12 15.52
CA LYS A 35 -3.29 17.77 15.26
C LYS A 35 -2.70 16.82 16.31
N ARG A 36 -2.86 17.14 17.59
CA ARG A 36 -2.25 16.36 18.69
C ARG A 36 -2.74 14.92 18.69
N TRP A 37 -4.04 14.70 18.45
CA TRP A 37 -4.63 13.37 18.39
C TRP A 37 -4.03 12.50 17.28
N ILE A 38 -3.94 13.03 16.06
CA ILE A 38 -3.36 12.30 14.92
C ILE A 38 -1.89 11.99 15.19
N GLN A 39 -1.11 12.97 15.67
CA GLN A 39 0.30 12.78 15.97
C GLN A 39 0.50 11.72 17.06
N SER A 40 -0.24 11.78 18.17
CA SER A 40 -0.14 10.77 19.23
C SER A 40 -0.45 9.36 18.74
N ARG A 41 -1.51 9.18 17.92
CA ARG A 41 -1.83 7.85 17.38
C ARG A 41 -0.78 7.34 16.40
N LEU A 42 -0.27 8.20 15.53
CA LEU A 42 0.78 7.82 14.57
C LEU A 42 2.11 7.56 15.28
N THR A 43 2.48 8.35 16.29
CA THR A 43 3.68 8.08 17.09
C THR A 43 3.55 6.78 17.87
N LEU A 44 2.38 6.49 18.47
CA LEU A 44 2.15 5.20 19.11
C LEU A 44 2.25 4.04 18.11
N LEU A 45 1.67 4.21 16.92
CA LEU A 45 1.78 3.21 15.86
C LEU A 45 3.23 3.00 15.42
N ALA A 46 4.04 4.06 15.36
CA ALA A 46 5.46 3.96 15.05
C ALA A 46 6.23 3.22 16.15
N LEU A 47 5.96 3.52 17.43
CA LEU A 47 6.60 2.83 18.55
C LEU A 47 6.24 1.33 18.57
N LEU A 48 4.96 1.01 18.39
CA LEU A 48 4.51 -0.37 18.31
C LEU A 48 5.07 -1.09 17.09
N GLY A 49 5.10 -0.43 15.92
CA GLY A 49 5.70 -0.98 14.70
C GLY A 49 7.21 -1.24 14.86
N PHE A 50 7.94 -0.32 15.49
CA PHE A 50 9.36 -0.48 15.77
C PHE A 50 9.63 -1.69 16.68
N ILE A 51 8.89 -1.80 17.79
CA ILE A 51 8.98 -2.95 18.70
C ILE A 51 8.57 -4.24 17.98
N HIS A 52 7.50 -4.20 17.18
CA HIS A 52 7.00 -5.33 16.42
C HIS A 52 8.05 -5.84 15.42
N GLY A 53 8.62 -4.93 14.64
CA GLY A 53 9.65 -5.21 13.63
C GLY A 53 10.92 -5.81 14.22
N LEU A 54 11.34 -5.33 15.39
CA LEU A 54 12.58 -5.77 16.03
C LEU A 54 12.45 -7.12 16.76
N PHE A 55 11.33 -7.34 17.45
CA PHE A 55 11.20 -8.48 18.38
C PHE A 55 10.31 -9.62 17.87
N PHE A 56 9.33 -9.34 17.01
CA PHE A 56 8.29 -10.30 16.67
C PHE A 56 8.38 -10.78 15.22
N TRP A 57 8.47 -9.86 14.26
CA TRP A 57 8.29 -10.19 12.85
C TRP A 57 9.02 -9.22 11.89
N ASP A 58 9.71 -9.75 10.88
CA ASP A 58 10.52 -9.02 9.90
C ASP A 58 9.71 -8.32 8.79
N GLY A 59 8.44 -8.69 8.59
CA GLY A 59 7.54 -8.09 7.60
C GLY A 59 6.61 -7.00 8.15
N ASP A 60 7.06 -6.19 9.11
CA ASP A 60 6.24 -5.11 9.69
C ASP A 60 5.90 -4.02 8.66
N ILE A 61 4.61 -3.71 8.54
CA ILE A 61 4.13 -2.57 7.76
C ILE A 61 3.78 -1.37 8.66
N LEU A 62 3.62 -1.57 9.97
CA LEU A 62 3.11 -0.55 10.88
C LEU A 62 4.06 0.65 10.96
N LEU A 63 5.36 0.41 11.09
CA LEU A 63 6.36 1.47 11.19
C LEU A 63 6.38 2.32 9.91
N ALA A 64 6.42 1.69 8.73
CA ALA A 64 6.39 2.38 7.45
C ALA A 64 5.15 3.26 7.31
N TYR A 65 3.97 2.72 7.66
CA TYR A 65 2.71 3.44 7.60
C TYR A 65 2.62 4.59 8.60
N ALA A 66 3.17 4.41 9.79
CA ALA A 66 3.22 5.45 10.80
C ALA A 66 4.11 6.62 10.38
N LEU A 67 5.32 6.32 9.89
CA LEU A 67 6.29 7.35 9.45
C LEU A 67 5.77 8.12 8.23
N VAL A 68 5.33 7.40 7.20
CA VAL A 68 4.76 8.06 6.00
C VAL A 68 3.45 8.76 6.34
N GLY A 69 2.65 8.22 7.25
CA GLY A 69 1.45 8.86 7.79
C GLY A 69 1.76 10.18 8.50
N LEU A 70 2.86 10.27 9.26
CA LEU A 70 3.32 11.48 9.96
C LEU A 70 3.72 12.61 9.00
N VAL A 71 4.14 12.27 7.78
CA VAL A 71 4.40 13.24 6.71
C VAL A 71 3.08 13.56 5.97
N SER A 72 2.37 12.52 5.56
CA SER A 72 1.18 12.61 4.71
C SER A 72 0.04 13.39 5.37
N TRP A 73 -0.18 13.27 6.69
CA TRP A 73 -1.28 14.02 7.33
C TRP A 73 -1.10 15.54 7.21
N ARG A 74 0.14 16.05 7.19
CA ARG A 74 0.40 17.49 6.98
C ARG A 74 -0.02 17.90 5.58
N MET A 75 0.41 17.15 4.57
CA MET A 75 0.06 17.39 3.17
C MET A 75 -1.45 17.31 2.94
N VAL A 76 -2.11 16.33 3.55
CA VAL A 76 -3.57 16.21 3.50
C VAL A 76 -4.21 17.45 4.11
N ARG A 77 -3.80 17.86 5.32
CA ARG A 77 -4.36 19.04 6.00
C ARG A 77 -4.16 20.34 5.21
N GLU A 78 -3.01 20.53 4.60
CA GLU A 78 -2.63 21.78 3.91
C GLU A 78 -3.22 21.89 2.50
N ALA A 79 -3.58 20.77 1.87
CA ALA A 79 -4.23 20.82 0.57
C ALA A 79 -5.62 21.45 0.66
N HIS A 80 -5.85 22.57 -0.02
CA HIS A 80 -7.17 23.21 -0.09
C HIS A 80 -8.12 22.52 -1.08
N HIS A 81 -7.59 22.00 -2.19
CA HIS A 81 -8.39 21.42 -3.27
C HIS A 81 -8.20 19.91 -3.38
N VAL A 82 -9.32 19.18 -3.54
CA VAL A 82 -9.33 17.71 -3.71
C VAL A 82 -8.51 17.28 -4.93
N LYS A 83 -8.65 17.99 -6.06
CA LYS A 83 -7.92 17.70 -7.31
C LYS A 83 -6.41 17.84 -7.12
N SER A 84 -5.97 18.90 -6.45
CA SER A 84 -4.55 19.12 -6.15
C SER A 84 -4.01 18.00 -5.26
N LEU A 85 -4.74 17.64 -4.19
CA LEU A 85 -4.35 16.53 -3.31
C LEU A 85 -4.22 15.19 -4.05
N PHE A 86 -5.18 14.88 -4.93
CA PHE A 86 -5.14 13.68 -5.74
C PHE A 86 -3.96 13.68 -6.72
N ASN A 87 -3.74 14.79 -7.44
CA ASN A 87 -2.65 14.93 -8.40
C ASN A 87 -1.28 14.84 -7.72
N THR A 88 -1.10 15.46 -6.55
CA THR A 88 0.12 15.29 -5.76
C THR A 88 0.33 13.83 -5.38
N GLY A 89 -0.74 13.12 -4.99
CA GLY A 89 -0.68 11.68 -4.73
C GLY A 89 -0.23 10.87 -5.95
N VAL A 90 -0.77 11.17 -7.14
CA VAL A 90 -0.37 10.54 -8.41
C VAL A 90 1.10 10.83 -8.72
N VAL A 91 1.55 12.08 -8.59
CA VAL A 91 2.94 12.47 -8.85
C VAL A 91 3.89 11.72 -7.91
N LEU A 92 3.62 11.69 -6.60
CA LEU A 92 4.46 10.94 -5.65
C LEU A 92 4.51 9.45 -5.98
N TYR A 93 3.37 8.85 -6.37
CA TYR A 93 3.33 7.45 -6.75
C TYR A 93 4.18 7.16 -7.98
N LEU A 94 4.04 7.99 -9.02
CA LEU A 94 4.84 7.87 -10.24
C LEU A 94 6.32 8.14 -10.00
N THR A 95 6.67 9.07 -9.11
CA THR A 95 8.06 9.27 -8.67
C THR A 95 8.63 7.99 -8.05
N GLY A 96 7.88 7.31 -7.19
CA GLY A 96 8.30 6.03 -6.62
C GLY A 96 8.52 4.93 -7.66
N ILE A 97 7.66 4.84 -8.68
CA ILE A 97 7.87 3.92 -9.82
C ILE A 97 9.11 4.32 -10.63
N ALA A 98 9.30 5.61 -10.89
CA ALA A 98 10.46 6.09 -11.64
C ALA A 98 11.77 5.78 -10.90
N VAL A 99 11.80 5.96 -9.58
CA VAL A 99 12.94 5.58 -8.74
C VAL A 99 13.15 4.07 -8.75
N LEU A 100 12.10 3.25 -8.65
CA LEU A 100 12.19 1.79 -8.77
C LEU A 100 12.85 1.38 -10.09
N VAL A 101 12.41 1.96 -11.21
CA VAL A 101 12.98 1.69 -12.53
C VAL A 101 14.45 2.13 -12.59
N LEU A 102 14.76 3.33 -12.09
CA LEU A 102 16.12 3.86 -12.05
C LEU A 102 17.06 2.96 -11.24
N LEU A 103 16.64 2.55 -10.03
CA LEU A 103 17.38 1.61 -9.20
C LEU A 103 17.57 0.27 -9.91
N GLY A 104 16.55 -0.22 -10.61
CA GLY A 104 16.65 -1.44 -11.42
C GLY A 104 17.64 -1.35 -12.58
N LEU A 105 17.76 -0.18 -13.22
CA LEU A 105 18.69 0.05 -14.32
C LEU A 105 20.14 0.16 -13.85
N ILE A 106 20.35 0.69 -12.63
CA ILE A 106 21.68 0.88 -12.03
C ILE A 106 22.12 -0.38 -11.26
N SER A 107 21.19 -1.22 -10.82
CA SER A 107 21.48 -2.48 -10.14
C SER A 107 22.28 -3.41 -11.06
N GLY A 108 23.43 -3.89 -10.57
CA GLY A 108 24.31 -4.78 -11.34
C GLY A 108 23.66 -6.12 -11.71
N THR A 109 24.34 -6.90 -12.57
CA THR A 109 23.84 -8.19 -13.08
C THR A 109 23.91 -9.35 -12.09
N ALA A 110 24.51 -9.13 -10.91
CA ALA A 110 24.64 -10.16 -9.90
C ALA A 110 23.30 -10.36 -9.20
N ALA A 111 22.78 -11.60 -9.25
CA ALA A 111 21.63 -11.99 -8.44
C ALA A 111 21.95 -11.68 -6.97
N ASN A 112 21.15 -10.81 -6.35
CA ASN A 112 21.27 -10.56 -4.92
C ASN A 112 21.03 -11.89 -4.16
N ARG A 113 21.68 -12.09 -3.01
CA ARG A 113 21.60 -13.33 -2.21
C ARG A 113 20.16 -13.71 -1.83
N SER A 114 19.26 -12.72 -1.84
CA SER A 114 17.81 -12.88 -1.63
C SER A 114 17.05 -13.53 -2.81
N TRP A 115 17.59 -13.50 -4.03
CA TRP A 115 16.92 -14.05 -5.23
C TRP A 115 17.22 -15.54 -5.46
N ALA A 116 18.41 -15.99 -5.09
CA ALA A 116 18.83 -17.39 -5.14
C ALA A 116 19.64 -17.72 -3.89
N PRO A 117 18.99 -17.87 -2.72
CA PRO A 117 19.68 -18.22 -1.49
C PRO A 117 20.33 -19.60 -1.66
N ASP A 118 21.63 -19.69 -1.37
CA ASP A 118 22.31 -20.98 -1.27
C ASP A 118 21.82 -21.76 -0.04
N ALA A 119 22.14 -23.05 0.01
CA ALA A 119 21.72 -23.92 1.10
C ALA A 119 22.22 -23.44 2.48
N ALA A 120 23.37 -22.77 2.52
CA ALA A 120 23.94 -22.20 3.74
C ALA A 120 23.12 -21.02 4.26
N ASN A 121 22.71 -20.08 3.40
CA ASN A 121 21.87 -18.95 3.78
C ASN A 121 20.48 -19.40 4.26
N LEU A 122 19.87 -20.38 3.59
CA LEU A 122 18.59 -20.96 4.01
C LEU A 122 18.68 -21.61 5.39
N GLN A 123 19.77 -22.34 5.67
CA GLN A 123 20.00 -22.94 6.99
C GLN A 123 20.25 -21.89 8.07
N TYR A 124 21.04 -20.84 7.77
CA TYR A 124 21.26 -19.74 8.71
C TYR A 124 19.95 -18.99 8.99
N GLU A 125 19.14 -18.74 7.96
CA GLU A 125 17.82 -18.11 8.11
C GLU A 125 16.90 -18.92 9.03
N GLN A 126 16.82 -20.23 8.80
CA GLN A 126 16.08 -21.14 9.68
C GLN A 126 16.64 -21.14 11.11
N TYR A 127 17.97 -21.14 11.25
CA TYR A 127 18.64 -21.14 12.54
C TYR A 127 18.23 -19.94 13.39
N TRP A 128 18.43 -18.72 12.89
CA TRP A 128 18.13 -17.53 13.68
C TRP A 128 16.62 -17.32 13.88
N LYS A 129 15.78 -17.71 12.91
CA LYS A 129 14.31 -17.62 13.05
C LYS A 129 13.75 -18.59 14.09
N LEU A 130 14.31 -19.80 14.22
CA LEU A 130 13.85 -20.81 15.17
C LEU A 130 14.46 -20.66 16.57
N HIS A 131 15.75 -20.31 16.66
CA HIS A 131 16.44 -20.18 17.94
C HIS A 131 16.13 -18.86 18.65
N GLY A 132 15.78 -17.81 17.90
CA GLY A 132 15.51 -16.50 18.47
C GLY A 132 16.74 -15.89 19.13
N GLY A 133 16.53 -15.09 20.19
CA GLY A 133 17.62 -14.45 20.94
C GLY A 133 18.26 -13.25 20.23
N MET A 134 19.49 -12.94 20.63
CA MET A 134 20.22 -11.75 20.16
C MET A 134 20.55 -11.82 18.66
N GLU A 135 20.84 -13.01 18.14
CA GLU A 135 21.11 -13.22 16.71
C GLU A 135 19.90 -12.83 15.86
N ALA A 136 18.69 -13.23 16.30
CA ALA A 136 17.46 -12.87 15.61
C ALA A 136 17.15 -11.37 15.67
N VAL A 137 17.43 -10.74 16.81
CA VAL A 137 17.26 -9.29 16.97
C VAL A 137 18.26 -8.51 16.10
N SER A 138 19.52 -8.96 16.00
CA SER A 138 20.52 -8.34 15.13
C SER A 138 20.12 -8.42 13.66
N ASN A 139 19.75 -9.62 13.19
CA ASN A 139 19.29 -9.81 11.80
C ASN A 139 18.06 -8.94 11.50
N ARG A 140 17.09 -8.86 12.42
CA ARG A 140 15.92 -7.99 12.25
C ARG A 140 16.28 -6.50 12.28
N ALA A 141 17.26 -6.09 13.08
CA ALA A 141 17.71 -4.69 13.11
C ALA A 141 18.38 -4.29 11.79
N ASP A 142 19.17 -5.18 11.19
CA ASP A 142 19.77 -4.97 9.87
C ASP A 142 18.68 -4.88 8.80
N MET A 143 17.74 -5.83 8.77
CA MET A 143 16.60 -5.79 7.85
C MET A 143 15.72 -4.55 8.05
N LEU A 144 15.51 -4.12 9.29
CA LEU A 144 14.76 -2.90 9.60
C LEU A 144 15.47 -1.66 9.04
N SER A 145 16.79 -1.61 9.15
CA SER A 145 17.61 -0.53 8.61
C SER A 145 17.51 -0.48 7.08
N ASP A 146 17.62 -1.62 6.41
CA ASP A 146 17.43 -1.73 4.96
C ASP A 146 16.02 -1.32 4.53
N ASN A 147 15.00 -1.74 5.27
CA ASN A 147 13.61 -1.37 5.03
C ASN A 147 13.38 0.14 5.19
N LEU A 148 14.02 0.79 6.17
CA LEU A 148 13.92 2.24 6.37
C LEU A 148 14.64 3.02 5.27
N LEU A 149 15.79 2.53 4.79
CA LEU A 149 16.47 3.10 3.63
C LEU A 149 15.61 2.96 2.37
N ALA A 150 15.04 1.78 2.12
CA ALA A 150 14.13 1.54 1.01
C ALA A 150 12.85 2.40 1.11
N LEU A 151 12.33 2.63 2.33
CA LEU A 151 11.21 3.52 2.59
C LEU A 151 11.55 4.97 2.18
N GLY A 152 12.71 5.48 2.57
CA GLY A 152 13.14 6.83 2.20
C GLY A 152 13.46 6.97 0.71
N ALA A 153 14.11 5.96 0.12
CA ALA A 153 14.58 6.00 -1.26
C ALA A 153 13.44 5.80 -2.26
N GLN A 154 12.55 4.82 -2.04
CA GLN A 154 11.61 4.36 -3.08
C GLN A 154 10.20 4.13 -2.54
N TYR A 155 10.02 3.20 -1.59
CA TYR A 155 8.69 2.70 -1.21
C TYR A 155 7.83 3.77 -0.53
N GLY A 156 8.44 4.70 0.21
CA GLY A 156 7.73 5.77 0.90
C GLY A 156 7.02 6.73 -0.05
N TRP A 157 7.55 6.95 -1.26
CA TRP A 157 6.92 7.78 -2.29
C TRP A 157 5.61 7.16 -2.78
N GLN A 158 5.62 5.86 -3.09
CA GLN A 158 4.42 5.12 -3.47
C GLN A 158 3.41 5.08 -2.33
N LEU A 159 3.87 4.81 -1.10
CA LEU A 159 3.02 4.75 0.08
C LEU A 159 2.33 6.10 0.35
N ALA A 160 3.09 7.20 0.31
CA ALA A 160 2.57 8.55 0.45
C ALA A 160 1.56 8.87 -0.66
N GLY A 161 1.90 8.54 -1.91
CA GLY A 161 1.02 8.74 -3.07
C GLY A 161 -0.35 8.08 -2.87
N MET A 162 -0.36 6.82 -2.45
CA MET A 162 -1.60 6.09 -2.15
C MET A 162 -2.39 6.68 -0.99
N MET A 163 -1.72 7.10 0.09
CA MET A 163 -2.38 7.75 1.22
C MET A 163 -3.03 9.08 0.81
N LEU A 164 -2.37 9.91 0.00
CA LEU A 164 -2.93 11.17 -0.48
C LEU A 164 -4.11 10.96 -1.43
N MET A 165 -4.01 10.00 -2.36
CA MET A 165 -5.12 9.63 -3.25
C MET A 165 -6.33 9.12 -2.44
N GLY A 166 -6.11 8.28 -1.42
CA GLY A 166 -7.15 7.81 -0.52
C GLY A 166 -7.81 8.94 0.28
N ALA A 167 -7.01 9.86 0.81
CA ALA A 167 -7.51 11.05 1.50
C ALA A 167 -8.35 11.95 0.57
N ALA A 168 -7.93 12.12 -0.69
CA ALA A 168 -8.66 12.87 -1.69
C ALA A 168 -10.00 12.20 -2.05
N LEU A 169 -10.02 10.87 -2.23
CA LEU A 169 -11.25 10.11 -2.50
C LEU A 169 -12.21 10.11 -1.30
N MET A 170 -11.69 10.17 -0.08
CA MET A 170 -12.52 10.36 1.12
C MET A 170 -13.09 11.79 1.17
N ARG A 171 -12.27 12.79 0.83
CA ARG A 171 -12.68 14.20 0.84
C ARG A 171 -13.70 14.52 -0.25
N SER A 172 -13.62 13.90 -1.43
CA SER A 172 -14.61 14.04 -2.51
C SER A 172 -15.96 13.42 -2.19
N GLY A 173 -16.06 12.62 -1.12
CA GLY A 173 -17.25 11.83 -0.82
C GLY A 173 -17.34 10.54 -1.64
N TRP A 174 -16.35 10.24 -2.48
CA TRP A 174 -16.33 9.02 -3.28
C TRP A 174 -16.17 7.77 -2.41
N LEU A 175 -15.30 7.77 -1.40
CA LEU A 175 -15.26 6.64 -0.44
C LEU A 175 -16.45 6.64 0.54
N LYS A 176 -17.18 7.76 0.64
CA LYS A 176 -18.41 7.86 1.46
C LYS A 176 -19.66 7.34 0.75
N GLY A 177 -19.55 6.90 -0.51
CA GLY A 177 -20.70 6.42 -1.26
C GLY A 177 -21.63 7.53 -1.80
N GLN A 178 -21.17 8.78 -1.91
CA GLN A 178 -22.04 9.88 -2.35
C GLN A 178 -22.33 9.88 -3.86
N PHE A 179 -21.68 9.02 -4.64
CA PHE A 179 -21.85 8.90 -6.09
C PHE A 179 -22.88 7.81 -6.45
N SER A 180 -23.34 7.79 -7.70
CA SER A 180 -24.35 6.83 -8.18
C SER A 180 -23.81 5.40 -8.27
N LEU A 181 -24.67 4.40 -8.07
CA LEU A 181 -24.28 2.99 -8.16
C LEU A 181 -23.71 2.61 -9.54
N ARG A 182 -24.28 3.18 -10.61
CA ARG A 182 -23.81 3.00 -11.99
C ARG A 182 -22.39 3.56 -12.16
N HIS A 183 -22.06 4.67 -11.51
CA HIS A 183 -20.71 5.22 -11.51
C HIS A 183 -19.73 4.23 -10.86
N TYR A 184 -20.00 3.71 -9.66
CA TYR A 184 -19.09 2.75 -9.01
C TYR A 184 -18.89 1.46 -9.82
N ARG A 185 -19.96 0.90 -10.41
CA ARG A 185 -19.85 -0.31 -11.24
C ARG A 185 -19.02 -0.07 -12.50
N ARG A 186 -19.28 1.03 -13.22
CA ARG A 186 -18.54 1.38 -14.45
C ARG A 186 -17.09 1.72 -14.15
N THR A 187 -16.85 2.63 -13.22
CA THR A 187 -15.49 3.04 -12.83
C THR A 187 -14.72 1.85 -12.26
N GLY A 188 -15.35 1.01 -11.43
CA GLY A 188 -14.76 -0.20 -10.89
C GLY A 188 -14.35 -1.21 -11.97
N ALA A 189 -15.27 -1.54 -12.88
CA ALA A 189 -14.98 -2.46 -13.99
C ALA A 189 -13.89 -1.93 -14.92
N LEU A 190 -13.94 -0.64 -15.28
CA LEU A 190 -12.93 0.00 -16.14
C LEU A 190 -11.55 -0.01 -15.48
N LEU A 191 -11.44 0.34 -14.20
CA LEU A 191 -10.15 0.38 -13.50
C LEU A 191 -9.56 -1.02 -13.28
N VAL A 192 -10.39 -2.02 -12.99
CA VAL A 192 -9.94 -3.41 -12.90
C VAL A 192 -9.47 -3.91 -14.27
N ALA A 193 -10.23 -3.65 -15.33
CA ALA A 193 -9.86 -4.04 -16.69
C ALA A 193 -8.56 -3.37 -17.14
N ALA A 194 -8.41 -2.06 -16.89
CA ALA A 194 -7.18 -1.32 -17.19
C ALA A 194 -5.99 -1.87 -16.40
N GLY A 195 -6.16 -2.15 -15.10
CA GLY A 195 -5.13 -2.77 -14.28
C GLY A 195 -4.72 -4.16 -14.79
N MET A 196 -5.69 -4.99 -15.20
CA MET A 196 -5.41 -6.29 -15.81
C MET A 196 -4.70 -6.16 -17.16
N ALA A 197 -5.09 -5.20 -17.99
CA ALA A 197 -4.46 -4.94 -19.29
C ALA A 197 -2.99 -4.52 -19.16
N VAL A 198 -2.61 -3.82 -18.10
CA VAL A 198 -1.20 -3.49 -17.80
C VAL A 198 -0.45 -4.70 -17.23
N ASN A 199 -1.10 -5.52 -16.40
CA ASN A 199 -0.44 -6.60 -15.67
C ASN A 199 -0.24 -7.88 -16.51
N LEU A 200 -1.20 -8.22 -17.39
CA LEU A 200 -1.15 -9.43 -18.22
C LEU A 200 0.06 -9.49 -19.17
N PRO A 201 0.43 -8.43 -19.92
CA PRO A 201 1.63 -8.42 -20.75
C PRO A 201 2.91 -8.61 -19.94
N ALA A 202 2.97 -8.06 -18.72
CA ALA A 202 4.12 -8.21 -17.85
C ALA A 202 4.28 -9.65 -17.34
N ILE A 203 3.16 -10.32 -17.00
CA ILE A 203 3.18 -11.74 -16.62
C ILE A 203 3.61 -12.61 -17.80
N PHE A 204 3.11 -12.33 -19.01
CA PHE A 204 3.49 -13.08 -20.21
C PHE A 204 4.98 -12.90 -20.55
N ALA A 205 5.49 -11.67 -20.45
CA ALA A 205 6.91 -11.37 -20.65
C ALA A 205 7.80 -12.08 -19.62
N GLN A 206 7.39 -12.17 -18.34
CA GLN A 206 8.12 -12.94 -17.32
C GLN A 206 8.20 -14.44 -17.65
N TRP A 207 7.15 -14.99 -18.26
CA TRP A 207 7.11 -16.40 -18.64
C TRP A 207 8.02 -16.68 -19.85
N TYR A 208 8.08 -15.74 -20.80
CA TYR A 208 8.92 -15.85 -22.00
C TYR A 208 10.42 -15.64 -21.73
N LEU A 209 10.78 -14.76 -20.79
CA LEU A 209 12.17 -14.40 -20.45
C LEU A 209 12.83 -15.35 -19.42
N ALA A 210 12.30 -16.56 -19.20
CA ALA A 210 12.86 -17.61 -18.35
C ALA A 210 13.28 -17.19 -16.92
N ARG A 211 12.70 -16.12 -16.35
CA ARG A 211 13.03 -15.58 -15.02
C ARG A 211 14.45 -15.00 -14.86
N ASP A 212 15.05 -14.49 -15.93
CA ASP A 212 16.34 -13.82 -15.83
C ASP A 212 16.30 -12.64 -14.84
N TYR A 213 17.23 -12.62 -13.87
CA TYR A 213 17.21 -11.73 -12.70
C TYR A 213 17.09 -10.24 -13.08
N ARG A 214 17.84 -9.82 -14.11
CA ARG A 214 17.88 -8.44 -14.62
C ARG A 214 16.51 -7.91 -15.05
N TRP A 215 15.67 -8.77 -15.62
CA TRP A 215 14.39 -8.37 -16.19
C TRP A 215 13.23 -8.56 -15.19
N CYS A 216 13.31 -9.58 -14.34
CA CYS A 216 12.22 -9.94 -13.43
C CYS A 216 12.18 -9.17 -12.12
N ALA A 217 13.34 -8.78 -11.55
CA ALA A 217 13.40 -8.17 -10.23
C ALA A 217 12.92 -6.72 -10.20
N PHE A 218 13.14 -5.93 -11.27
CA PHE A 218 12.83 -4.50 -11.27
C PHE A 218 11.96 -4.05 -12.45
N LEU A 219 12.31 -4.44 -13.69
CA LEU A 219 11.60 -3.98 -14.89
C LEU A 219 10.19 -4.58 -15.03
N LEU A 220 10.00 -5.83 -14.61
CA LEU A 220 8.68 -6.48 -14.60
C LEU A 220 7.90 -6.25 -13.29
N GLN A 221 8.52 -5.60 -12.29
CA GLN A 221 7.84 -5.11 -11.09
C GLN A 221 7.07 -3.80 -11.38
N ALA A 222 7.65 -2.89 -12.17
CA ALA A 222 7.03 -1.60 -12.52
C ALA A 222 5.60 -1.71 -13.11
N PRO A 223 5.29 -2.61 -14.07
CA PRO A 223 3.93 -2.79 -14.55
C PRO A 223 2.97 -3.30 -13.46
N ARG A 224 3.45 -4.15 -12.55
CA ARG A 224 2.63 -4.65 -11.42
C ARG A 224 2.30 -3.50 -10.47
N GLU A 225 3.29 -2.70 -10.09
CA GLU A 225 3.13 -1.50 -9.26
C GLU A 225 2.19 -0.50 -9.92
N LEU A 226 2.34 -0.21 -11.21
CA LEU A 226 1.45 0.70 -11.93
C LEU A 226 -0.01 0.20 -11.98
N SER A 227 -0.19 -1.12 -12.09
CA SER A 227 -1.52 -1.73 -12.09
C SER A 227 -2.20 -1.72 -10.70
N ALA A 228 -1.43 -1.59 -9.63
CA ALA A 228 -1.93 -1.79 -8.26
C ALA A 228 -2.89 -0.67 -7.80
N PRO A 229 -2.63 0.64 -8.00
CA PRO A 229 -3.58 1.70 -7.66
C PRO A 229 -4.89 1.57 -8.44
N LEU A 230 -4.82 1.21 -9.73
CA LEU A 230 -5.99 1.02 -10.57
C LEU A 230 -6.87 -0.10 -10.01
N GLN A 231 -6.27 -1.26 -9.72
CA GLN A 231 -6.98 -2.39 -9.15
C GLN A 231 -7.50 -2.09 -7.74
N ALA A 232 -6.73 -1.41 -6.90
CA ALA A 232 -7.15 -1.06 -5.54
C ALA A 232 -8.38 -0.13 -5.54
N ILE A 233 -8.35 0.93 -6.34
CA ILE A 233 -9.51 1.84 -6.50
C ILE A 233 -10.67 1.10 -7.16
N GLY A 234 -10.39 0.24 -8.15
CA GLY A 234 -11.40 -0.58 -8.82
C GLY A 234 -12.12 -1.54 -7.86
N TYR A 235 -11.39 -2.25 -7.02
CA TYR A 235 -11.95 -3.12 -6.00
C TYR A 235 -12.72 -2.35 -4.93
N ALA A 236 -12.21 -1.20 -4.47
CA ALA A 236 -12.93 -0.33 -3.54
C ALA A 236 -14.28 0.13 -4.14
N ALA A 237 -14.31 0.46 -5.44
CA ALA A 237 -15.53 0.85 -6.14
C ALA A 237 -16.55 -0.29 -6.20
N LEU A 238 -16.10 -1.50 -6.59
CA LEU A 238 -16.97 -2.67 -6.72
C LEU A 238 -17.51 -3.13 -5.37
N ALA A 239 -16.68 -3.15 -4.33
CA ALA A 239 -17.10 -3.47 -2.96
C ALA A 239 -18.13 -2.47 -2.42
N GLY A 240 -17.93 -1.17 -2.68
CA GLY A 240 -18.91 -0.14 -2.35
C GLY A 240 -20.23 -0.29 -3.11
N ALA A 241 -20.18 -0.80 -4.35
CA ALA A 241 -21.37 -1.06 -5.16
C ALA A 241 -22.15 -2.30 -4.70
N THR A 242 -21.46 -3.40 -4.36
CA THR A 242 -22.10 -4.63 -3.89
C THR A 242 -22.73 -4.43 -2.51
N GLY A 243 -22.01 -3.79 -1.57
CA GLY A 243 -22.51 -3.50 -0.22
C GLY A 243 -23.74 -2.59 -0.16
N ARG A 244 -23.98 -1.77 -1.20
CA ARG A 244 -25.23 -0.99 -1.34
C ARG A 244 -26.37 -1.77 -1.99
N SER A 245 -26.07 -2.83 -2.76
CA SER A 245 -27.10 -3.68 -3.38
C SER A 245 -27.62 -4.77 -2.42
N SER A 246 -26.81 -5.17 -1.45
CA SER A 246 -27.18 -6.10 -0.38
C SER A 246 -27.51 -5.34 0.91
N ALA A 247 -28.78 -4.93 1.07
CA ALA A 247 -29.46 -4.80 2.36
C ALA A 247 -28.72 -4.12 3.55
N VAL A 248 -28.22 -2.88 3.43
CA VAL A 248 -27.86 -2.05 4.60
C VAL A 248 -28.41 -0.61 4.54
N SER A 249 -28.96 -0.16 3.40
CA SER A 249 -29.50 1.20 3.25
C SER A 249 -30.80 1.47 4.03
N ALA A 250 -31.50 0.43 4.51
CA ALA A 250 -32.73 0.60 5.28
C ALA A 250 -32.50 0.95 6.77
N ARG A 251 -31.28 0.80 7.30
CA ARG A 251 -30.98 1.03 8.74
C ARG A 251 -30.44 2.41 9.09
N TRP A 252 -30.03 3.21 8.10
CA TRP A 252 -29.47 4.55 8.32
C TRP A 252 -30.35 5.68 7.76
N ALA A 253 -31.49 5.36 7.15
CA ALA A 253 -32.41 6.32 6.54
C ALA A 253 -33.59 6.73 7.44
N LEU A 254 -33.67 6.26 8.69
CA LEU A 254 -34.70 6.65 9.66
C LEU A 254 -34.05 7.06 10.99
N SER A 255 -33.45 8.23 11.02
CA SER A 255 -33.49 9.08 12.21
C SER A 255 -33.59 10.52 11.72
N PRO A 256 -34.80 11.08 11.64
CA PRO A 256 -34.95 12.53 11.64
C PRO A 256 -34.34 13.02 12.95
N ALA A 257 -33.33 13.86 12.84
CA ALA A 257 -32.89 14.68 13.96
C ALA A 257 -34.03 15.66 14.28
N SER A 258 -34.90 15.30 15.21
CA SER A 258 -35.82 16.22 15.86
C SER A 258 -35.96 15.85 17.33
N ASP A 259 -35.57 16.80 18.17
CA ASP A 259 -36.03 17.01 19.54
C ASP A 259 -35.61 16.00 20.64
N ALA A 260 -34.35 16.12 21.07
CA ALA A 260 -33.91 15.62 22.39
C ALA A 260 -33.02 16.66 23.11
N TRP A 261 -33.53 17.89 23.24
CA TRP A 261 -33.06 18.89 24.19
C TRP A 261 -34.27 19.68 24.76
N ARG A 262 -35.19 18.96 25.41
CA ARG A 262 -36.07 19.51 26.44
C ARG A 262 -35.93 18.68 27.69
#